data_AF-A0A7J2MP88-F1
#
_entry.id   AF-A0A7J2MP88-F1
#
_cell.length_a   1.000
_cell.length_b   1.000
_cell.length_c   1.000
_cell.angle_alpha   90.00
_cell.angle_beta   90.00
_cell.angle_gamma   90.00
#
_symmetry.space_group_name_H-M   'P 1'
#
loop_
_entity.id
_entity.type
_entity.pdbx_description
1 polymer ?
#
loop_
_entity_poly.entity_id
_entity_poly.type
_entity_poly.pdbx_seq_one_letter_code
_entity_poly.pdbx_strand_id
1 'polypeptide(L)' 'MDIEFLSKLVKSVGVSGYEDEIAELIKSEMEKYTDSVEIDTLGNVIGLKKGNGKGKIMLAAHMD' A
#
# COMPACT_ATOMS: atom_id res chain seq x y z
N MET A 1 -4.19 -13.74 -9.87
CA MET A 1 -3.60 -12.39 -10.03
C MET A 1 -4.75 -11.47 -10.39
N ASP A 2 -4.97 -10.42 -9.60
CA ASP A 2 -6.02 -9.44 -9.89
C ASP A 2 -5.53 -8.48 -10.98
N ILE A 3 -5.89 -8.77 -12.22
CA ILE A 3 -5.49 -7.98 -13.39
C ILE A 3 -6.19 -6.62 -13.41
N GLU A 4 -7.37 -6.51 -12.79
CA GLU A 4 -8.11 -5.26 -12.74
C GLU A 4 -7.43 -4.27 -11.81
N PHE A 5 -7.04 -4.72 -10.61
CA PHE A 5 -6.28 -3.90 -9.68
C PHE A 5 -4.90 -3.51 -10.23
N LEU A 6 -4.20 -4.46 -10.86
CA LEU A 6 -2.93 -4.16 -11.52
C LEU A 6 -3.08 -3.08 -12.60
N SER A 7 -4.15 -3.14 -13.40
CA SER A 7 -4.46 -2.13 -14.41
C SER A 7 -4.73 -0.75 -13.81
N LYS A 8 -5.36 -0.68 -12.62
CA LYS A 8 -5.55 0.57 -11.88
C LYS A 8 -4.21 1.14 -11.41
N LEU A 9 -3.37 0.33 -10.77
CA LEU A 9 -2.03 0.76 -10.32
C LEU A 9 -1.19 1.34 -11.46
N VAL A 10 -1.12 0.64 -12.60
CA VAL A 10 -0.31 1.07 -13.75
C VAL A 10 -0.83 2.36 -14.41
N LYS A 11 -2.12 2.67 -14.25
CA LYS A 11 -2.75 3.87 -14.86
C LYS A 11 -2.82 5.06 -13.92
N SER A 12 -2.64 4.86 -12.61
CA SER A 12 -2.63 5.94 -11.64
C SER A 12 -1.36 6.78 -11.75
N VAL A 13 -1.49 8.07 -11.42
CA VAL A 13 -0.33 8.95 -11.32
C VAL A 13 0.39 8.65 -10.01
N GLY A 14 1.69 8.34 -10.12
CA GLY A 14 2.56 8.06 -8.99
C GLY A 14 4.00 8.42 -9.31
N VAL A 15 4.23 9.61 -9.88
CA VAL A 15 5.60 10.07 -10.11
C VAL A 15 6.22 10.42 -8.77
N SER A 16 7.50 10.09 -8.57
CA SER A 16 8.24 10.38 -7.33
C SER A 16 7.95 11.79 -6.79
N GLY A 17 7.43 11.86 -5.56
CA GLY A 17 7.02 13.10 -4.90
C GLY A 17 5.59 13.60 -5.19
N TYR A 18 4.82 12.89 -6.02
CA TYR A 18 3.41 13.13 -6.36
C TYR A 18 2.64 11.81 -6.33
N GLU A 19 2.66 11.14 -5.18
CA GLU A 19 2.14 9.78 -4.98
C GLU A 19 0.77 9.72 -4.30
N ASP A 20 0.14 10.87 -4.00
CA ASP A 20 -1.10 10.93 -3.19
C ASP A 20 -2.24 10.06 -3.79
N GLU A 21 -2.41 10.08 -5.12
CA GLU A 21 -3.46 9.31 -5.80
C GLU A 21 -3.24 7.80 -5.66
N ILE A 22 -2.02 7.33 -5.95
CA ILE A 22 -1.68 5.91 -5.86
C ILE A 22 -1.65 5.44 -4.40
N ALA A 23 -1.28 6.29 -3.46
CA ALA A 23 -1.30 6.00 -2.03
C ALA A 23 -2.72 5.72 -1.51
N GLU A 24 -3.71 6.55 -1.87
CA GLU A 24 -5.12 6.32 -1.48
C GLU A 24 -5.71 5.06 -2.15
N LEU A 25 -5.33 4.78 -3.40
CA LEU A 25 -5.71 3.55 -4.10
C LEU A 25 -5.15 2.30 -3.38
N ILE A 26 -3.86 2.31 -3.04
CA ILE A 26 -3.19 1.21 -2.33
C ILE A 26 -3.78 1.03 -0.94
N LYS A 27 -3.98 2.12 -0.19
CA LYS A 27 -4.60 2.09 1.14
C LYS A 27 -5.96 1.41 1.11
N SER A 28 -6.83 1.83 0.21
CA SER A 28 -8.18 1.27 0.04
C SER A 28 -8.16 -0.24 -0.25
N GLU A 29 -7.16 -0.72 -1.00
CA GLU A 29 -6.99 -2.15 -1.27
C GLU A 29 -6.42 -2.89 -0.06
N MET A 30 -5.43 -2.30 0.63
CA MET A 30 -4.77 -2.90 1.80
C MET A 30 -5.70 -3.06 3.01
N GLU A 31 -6.68 -2.18 3.19
CA GLU A 31 -7.68 -2.25 4.27
C GLU A 31 -8.50 -3.55 4.23
N LYS A 32 -8.61 -4.19 3.06
CA LYS A 32 -9.32 -5.47 2.91
C LYS A 32 -8.56 -6.66 3.51
N TYR A 33 -7.24 -6.55 3.64
CA TYR A 33 -6.37 -7.67 4.00
C TYR A 33 -5.66 -7.47 5.34
N THR A 34 -5.40 -6.21 5.72
CA THR A 34 -4.66 -5.83 6.92
C THR A 34 -5.59 -5.45 8.07
N ASP A 35 -5.06 -5.39 9.29
CA ASP A 35 -5.86 -5.04 10.48
C ASP A 35 -5.83 -3.53 10.75
N SER A 36 -4.83 -2.81 10.23
CA SER A 36 -4.78 -1.35 10.20
C SER A 36 -3.93 -0.88 9.02
N VAL A 37 -4.30 0.25 8.43
CA VAL A 37 -3.52 0.93 7.40
C VAL A 37 -3.36 2.40 7.79
N GLU A 38 -2.15 2.93 7.64
CA GLU A 38 -1.86 4.34 7.82
C GLU A 38 -1.05 4.88 6.63
N ILE A 39 -1.13 6.20 6.42
CA ILE A 39 -0.24 6.94 5.53
C ILE A 39 0.66 7.77 6.43
N ASP A 40 1.97 7.60 6.31
CA ASP A 40 2.92 8.36 7.11
C ASP A 40 3.11 9.80 6.57
N THR A 41 3.93 10.60 7.25
CA THR A 41 4.18 12.00 6.86
C THR A 41 4.89 12.15 5.51
N LEU A 42 5.49 11.08 4.98
CA LEU A 42 6.17 11.05 3.68
C LEU A 42 5.27 10.50 2.57
N GLY A 43 4.06 10.03 2.88
CA GLY A 43 3.14 9.46 1.91
C GLY A 43 3.21 7.93 1.79
N ASN A 44 4.04 7.25 2.57
CA ASN A 44 4.13 5.78 2.51
C ASN A 44 2.85 5.15 3.07
N VAL A 45 2.31 4.16 2.36
CA VAL A 45 1.18 3.35 2.83
C VAL A 45 1.69 2.16 3.62
N ILE A 46 1.36 2.11 4.92
CA ILE A 46 1.83 1.07 5.84
C ILE A 46 0.65 0.27 6.35
N GLY A 47 0.56 -1.00 5.96
CA GLY A 47 -0.43 -1.94 6.46
C GLY A 47 0.13 -2.89 7.50
N LEU A 48 -0.52 -3.01 8.65
CA LEU A 48 -0.17 -3.95 9.70
C LEU A 48 -1.13 -5.14 9.69
N LYS A 49 -0.58 -6.34 9.53
CA LYS A 49 -1.27 -7.60 9.83
C LYS A 49 -0.70 -8.20 11.11
N LYS A 50 -1.53 -8.38 12.13
CA LYS A 50 -1.18 -9.00 13.40
C LYS A 50 -1.00 -10.51 13.20
N GLY A 51 0.23 -10.96 13.35
CA GLY A 51 0.57 -12.38 13.46
C GLY A 51 0.71 -12.83 14.92
N ASN A 52 0.88 -14.14 15.11
CA ASN A 52 1.03 -14.77 16.44
C ASN A 52 2.47 -15.19 16.77
N GLY A 53 3.45 -14.77 15.96
CA GLY A 53 4.87 -15.11 16.11
C GLY A 53 5.64 -14.13 17.02
N LYS A 54 6.89 -14.48 17.35
CA LYS A 54 7.77 -13.64 18.17
C LYS A 54 8.55 -12.58 17.37
N GLY A 55 8.47 -12.61 16.04
CA GLY A 55 9.21 -11.72 15.14
C GLY A 55 8.29 -10.86 14.27
N LYS A 56 8.87 -9.85 13.63
CA LYS A 56 8.20 -9.01 12.64
C LYS A 56 8.75 -9.33 11.24
N ILE A 57 7.87 -9.40 10.25
CA ILE A 57 8.23 -9.53 8.84
C ILE A 57 7.78 -8.25 8.15
N MET A 58 8.67 -7.66 7.35
CA MET A 58 8.39 -6.49 6.53
C MET A 58 8.48 -6.89 5.06
N LEU A 59 7.40 -6.62 4.32
CA LEU A 59 7.38 -6.65 2.87
C LEU A 59 7.30 -5.21 2.40
N ALA A 60 8.18 -4.80 1.50
CA ALA A 60 8.25 -3.44 1.00
C ALA A 60 8.31 -3.46 -0.53
N ALA A 61 7.63 -2.50 -1.13
CA ALA A 61 7.67 -2.17 -2.54
C ALA A 61 7.57 -0.65 -2.66
N HIS A 62 8.20 -0.08 -3.67
CA HIS A 62 8.07 1.34 -3.98
C HIS A 62 6.80 1.56 -4.83
N MET A 63 6.14 2.70 -4.64
CA MET A 63 4.91 3.06 -5.36
C MET A 63 5.20 3.86 -6.63
N ASP A 64 6.36 4.52 -6.69
CA ASP A 64 6.85 5.37 -7.78
C ASP A 64 7.64 4.65 -8.88
#